data_AF-A0A016AUF6-F1
#
_entry.id   AF-A0A016AUF6-F1
#
_cell.length_a   1.000
_cell.length_b   1.000
_cell.length_c   1.000
_cell.angle_alpha   90.00
_cell.angle_beta   90.00
_cell.angle_gamma   90.00
#
_symmetry.space_group_name_H-M   'P 1'
#
loop_
_entity.id
_entity.type
_entity.pdbx_description
1 polymer ?
#
loop_
_entity_poly.entity_id
_entity_poly.type
_entity_poly.pdbx_seq_one_letter_code
_entity_poly.pdbx_strand_id
1 'polypeptide(L)'
;MKEKIRSTRLRMCFWKMPPAVCFLTLFALCFGALSVRAADPSGRVALTAVRMQRSGGQVYVSFAVKIAPRAVRARHRWVITPCLGNASDSVLLGPFVVTGRIMAREENQRRLLAGLPDRDVNHRWTARNGDTFLYTDTLRYAPWMENGLNLRLDIDREGCCRVQTVGSIVSSGAFPVALPYRPSVCELTPRVSRTVAEHADDYPFLCEAGSRPLHESGIGIRFRAASAVVDTLYSANAGNLRRITEAIGLLRADSCAFLQGISISGYASPEGTTELNRKLSAKRAEALRHALSVRMNLPVSLFELNAGGVDWDRLAELVNGSDMTYKEEVLAILRSHPEEERNDRLKALAGGRPYRSVLDVLYPQLRDACYIRVQYANRPDSVADTVNRAIEAIRGRKYEEAFRLLKTVEADERSWNVRGVCHLLCGDDKEAGLWLHRAVKAGNREAEENLKKMNAERRAATIGITQ
;
A
#
# COMPACT_ATOMS: atom_id res chain seq x y z
N MET A 1 62.71 -25.47 -21.95
CA MET A 1 63.32 -25.85 -23.25
C MET A 1 62.20 -26.00 -24.25
N LYS A 2 62.05 -25.26 -25.35
CA LYS A 2 62.89 -24.29 -26.06
C LYS A 2 61.92 -23.33 -26.78
N GLU A 3 62.29 -22.06 -26.83
CA GLU A 3 61.77 -21.07 -27.77
C GLU A 3 61.87 -21.54 -29.22
N LYS A 4 60.99 -21.03 -30.08
CA LYS A 4 61.37 -20.70 -31.46
C LYS A 4 60.55 -19.52 -31.99
N ILE A 5 61.22 -18.38 -31.99
CA ILE A 5 60.93 -17.17 -32.77
C ILE A 5 61.25 -17.44 -34.25
N ARG A 6 60.41 -16.93 -35.16
CA ARG A 6 60.70 -16.46 -36.54
C ARG A 6 59.47 -15.67 -37.00
N SER A 7 59.44 -14.33 -36.91
CA SER A 7 59.85 -13.36 -37.95
C SER A 7 59.45 -13.80 -39.37
N THR A 8 58.61 -13.06 -40.12
CA THR A 8 59.02 -11.92 -40.97
C THR A 8 57.83 -11.29 -41.75
N ARG A 9 57.95 -9.97 -42.00
CA ARG A 9 57.38 -9.14 -43.10
C ARG A 9 55.96 -8.55 -42.98
N LEU A 10 55.97 -7.30 -42.52
CA LEU A 10 55.04 -6.23 -42.90
C LEU A 10 54.72 -6.24 -44.40
N ARG A 11 53.42 -6.18 -44.73
CA ARG A 11 52.92 -5.53 -45.93
C ARG A 11 52.01 -4.38 -45.50
N MET A 12 52.48 -3.16 -45.75
CA MET A 12 51.67 -1.96 -45.82
C MET A 12 50.63 -2.14 -46.94
N CYS A 13 49.35 -2.03 -46.60
CA CYS A 13 48.31 -1.70 -47.57
C CYS A 13 47.46 -0.58 -46.97
N PHE A 14 47.62 0.60 -47.58
CA PHE A 14 46.79 1.78 -47.41
C PHE A 14 45.30 1.43 -47.46
N TRP A 15 44.58 1.71 -46.38
CA TRP A 15 43.12 1.84 -46.43
C TRP A 15 42.77 3.30 -46.62
N LYS A 16 42.25 3.58 -47.83
CA LYS A 16 41.63 4.83 -48.23
C LYS A 16 40.39 5.08 -47.35
N MET A 17 40.31 6.27 -46.76
CA MET A 17 39.05 6.86 -46.30
C MET A 17 38.07 7.02 -47.47
N PRO A 18 36.76 6.83 -47.23
CA PRO A 18 35.77 7.75 -47.79
C PRO A 18 34.67 8.09 -46.75
N PRO A 19 33.72 8.99 -47.05
CA PRO A 19 33.52 10.27 -46.37
C PRO A 19 32.52 10.20 -45.20
N ALA A 20 32.60 11.21 -44.35
CA ALA A 20 31.61 11.50 -43.32
C ALA A 20 30.20 11.59 -43.93
N VAL A 21 29.36 10.60 -43.64
CA VAL A 21 27.91 10.68 -43.83
C VAL A 21 27.32 11.07 -42.48
N CYS A 22 26.92 12.34 -42.37
CA CYS A 22 26.05 12.84 -41.33
C CYS A 22 24.74 12.05 -41.34
N PHE A 23 24.63 11.03 -40.49
CA PHE A 23 23.34 10.49 -40.09
C PHE A 23 22.76 11.40 -38.99
N LEU A 24 22.13 12.50 -39.42
CA LEU A 24 21.13 13.22 -38.65
C LEU A 24 19.86 12.35 -38.63
N THR A 25 19.85 11.31 -37.80
CA THR A 25 18.62 10.57 -37.51
C THR A 25 17.75 11.41 -36.60
N LEU A 26 16.71 11.99 -37.17
CA LEU A 26 15.50 12.39 -36.47
C LEU A 26 15.08 11.26 -35.51
N PHE A 27 15.26 11.46 -34.21
CA PHE A 27 14.45 10.78 -33.22
C PHE A 27 13.35 11.74 -32.79
N ALA A 28 12.32 11.82 -33.64
CA ALA A 28 11.03 12.39 -33.29
C ALA A 28 10.39 11.46 -32.24
N LEU A 29 10.63 11.73 -30.95
CA LEU A 29 9.74 11.27 -29.90
C LEU A 29 8.45 12.07 -30.02
N CYS A 30 7.48 11.48 -30.71
CA CYS A 30 6.09 11.90 -30.74
C CYS A 30 5.48 11.85 -29.33
N PHE A 31 5.69 12.90 -28.53
CA PHE A 31 4.73 13.35 -27.55
C PHE A 31 4.09 14.61 -28.12
N GLY A 32 2.78 14.54 -28.42
CA GLY A 32 2.06 15.55 -29.19
C GLY A 32 2.32 16.97 -28.70
N ALA A 33 2.99 17.78 -29.52
CA ALA A 33 3.10 19.21 -29.29
C ALA A 33 1.73 19.85 -29.55
N LEU A 34 0.94 20.05 -28.50
CA LEU A 34 -0.19 20.98 -28.52
C LEU A 34 0.39 22.39 -28.81
N SER A 35 0.39 22.78 -30.08
CA SER A 35 0.82 24.12 -30.49
C SER A 35 -0.31 25.10 -30.20
N VAL A 36 -0.39 25.52 -28.94
CA VAL A 36 -1.36 26.51 -28.48
C VAL A 36 -1.03 27.87 -29.11
N ARG A 37 -2.06 28.55 -29.64
CA ARG A 37 -1.97 29.90 -30.17
C ARG A 37 -2.95 30.79 -29.42
N ALA A 38 -2.46 31.94 -28.95
CA ALA A 38 -3.30 33.02 -28.44
C ALA A 38 -2.76 34.35 -28.97
N ALA A 39 -3.65 35.27 -29.32
CA ALA A 39 -3.26 36.61 -29.77
C ALA A 39 -4.04 37.64 -28.95
N ASP A 40 -3.42 38.79 -28.70
CA ASP A 40 -4.15 39.91 -28.11
C ASP A 40 -5.22 40.44 -29.07
N PRO A 41 -6.28 41.10 -28.58
CA PRO A 41 -7.35 41.65 -29.43
C PRO A 41 -6.85 42.64 -30.50
N SER A 42 -5.66 43.22 -30.31
CA SER A 42 -5.06 44.16 -31.26
C SER A 42 -4.11 43.51 -32.28
N GLY A 43 -3.86 42.20 -32.18
CA GLY A 43 -3.01 41.41 -33.07
C GLY A 43 -1.53 41.79 -33.03
N ARG A 44 -1.09 42.51 -32.00
CA ARG A 44 0.28 43.03 -31.85
C ARG A 44 1.21 42.04 -31.16
N VAL A 45 0.68 41.12 -30.38
CA VAL A 45 1.43 40.09 -29.67
C VAL A 45 0.72 38.76 -29.80
N ALA A 46 1.45 37.74 -30.26
CA ALA A 46 0.95 36.39 -30.39
C ALA A 46 1.81 35.41 -29.57
N LEU A 47 1.16 34.65 -28.69
CA LEU A 47 1.74 33.59 -27.89
C LEU A 47 1.65 32.26 -28.65
N THR A 48 2.76 31.54 -28.74
CA THR A 48 2.90 30.27 -29.44
C THR A 48 3.85 29.33 -28.71
N ALA A 49 3.82 28.03 -29.05
CA ALA A 49 4.78 27.02 -28.59
C ALA A 49 4.92 26.97 -27.05
N VAL A 50 3.81 27.13 -26.33
CA VAL A 50 3.79 27.01 -24.86
C VAL A 50 4.09 25.57 -24.47
N ARG A 51 5.10 25.39 -23.62
CA ARG A 51 5.45 24.11 -23.00
C ARG A 51 5.65 24.32 -21.51
N MET A 52 5.06 23.44 -20.73
CA MET A 52 5.24 23.35 -19.29
C MET A 52 5.56 21.90 -18.97
N GLN A 53 6.68 21.64 -18.31
CA GLN A 53 7.12 20.29 -17.99
C GLN A 53 7.61 20.23 -16.56
N ARG A 54 7.16 19.22 -15.83
CA ARG A 54 7.72 18.90 -14.52
C ARG A 54 8.97 18.04 -14.70
N SER A 55 10.02 18.38 -13.96
CA SER A 55 11.08 17.45 -13.65
C SER A 55 11.35 17.48 -12.16
N GLY A 56 10.95 16.41 -11.47
CA GLY A 56 11.06 16.32 -10.03
C GLY A 56 10.37 17.48 -9.30
N GLY A 57 11.12 18.23 -8.50
CA GLY A 57 10.66 19.39 -7.73
C GLY A 57 10.63 20.71 -8.52
N GLN A 58 10.90 20.68 -9.82
CA GLN A 58 10.97 21.87 -10.66
C GLN A 58 9.98 21.81 -11.82
N VAL A 59 9.48 22.97 -12.20
CA VAL A 59 8.64 23.18 -13.37
C VAL A 59 9.40 24.06 -14.36
N TYR A 60 9.57 23.56 -15.57
CA TYR A 60 10.20 24.25 -16.68
C TYR A 60 9.11 24.85 -17.56
N VAL A 61 9.23 26.14 -17.82
CA VAL A 61 8.25 26.89 -18.60
C VAL A 61 8.97 27.51 -19.78
N SER A 62 8.50 27.20 -20.99
CA SER A 62 9.02 27.82 -22.20
C SER A 62 7.90 28.19 -23.15
N PHE A 63 7.99 29.36 -23.78
CA PHE A 63 7.03 29.79 -24.79
C PHE A 63 7.64 30.82 -25.74
N ALA A 64 7.07 30.93 -26.93
CA ALA A 64 7.48 31.89 -27.95
C ALA A 64 6.44 33.00 -28.09
N VAL A 65 6.91 34.25 -28.03
CA VAL A 65 6.09 35.45 -28.18
C VAL A 65 6.48 36.17 -29.47
N LYS A 66 5.60 36.16 -30.46
CA LYS A 66 5.78 36.93 -31.71
C LYS A 66 5.28 38.34 -31.51
N ILE A 67 6.15 39.32 -31.73
CA ILE A 67 5.84 40.74 -31.59
C ILE A 67 5.70 41.36 -32.98
N ALA A 68 4.55 41.97 -33.25
CA ALA A 68 4.29 42.59 -34.55
C ALA A 68 5.28 43.74 -34.84
N PRO A 69 5.61 43.99 -36.13
CA PRO A 69 6.31 45.20 -36.51
C PRO A 69 5.58 46.44 -35.97
N ARG A 70 6.31 47.34 -35.31
CA ARG A 70 5.76 48.57 -34.70
C ARG A 70 4.71 48.36 -33.60
N ALA A 71 4.68 47.19 -32.95
CA ALA A 71 3.80 46.93 -31.80
C ALA A 71 3.96 47.99 -30.70
N VAL A 72 5.22 48.32 -30.37
CA VAL A 72 5.58 49.38 -29.40
C VAL A 72 6.00 50.65 -30.13
N ARG A 73 5.35 51.77 -29.78
CA ARG A 73 5.65 53.11 -30.33
C ARG A 73 7.04 53.59 -29.91
N ALA A 74 7.65 54.48 -30.71
CA ALA A 74 9.05 54.87 -30.57
C ALA A 74 9.47 55.38 -29.16
N ARG A 75 8.59 56.11 -28.46
CA ARG A 75 8.81 56.66 -27.10
C ARG A 75 8.10 55.88 -25.98
N HIS A 76 7.83 54.60 -26.20
CA HIS A 76 7.15 53.74 -25.22
C HIS A 76 7.94 52.46 -25.01
N ARG A 77 7.65 51.80 -23.89
CA ARG A 77 8.12 50.47 -23.52
C ARG A 77 6.95 49.64 -23.05
N TRP A 78 6.90 48.38 -23.44
CA TRP A 78 5.98 47.40 -22.88
C TRP A 78 6.73 46.52 -21.90
N VAL A 79 6.19 46.38 -20.70
CA VAL A 79 6.61 45.40 -19.70
C VAL A 79 5.58 44.29 -19.77
N ILE A 80 6.04 43.10 -20.14
CA ILE A 80 5.20 41.92 -20.29
C ILE A 80 5.53 40.97 -19.14
N THR A 81 4.56 40.78 -18.25
CA THR A 81 4.70 39.95 -17.04
C THR A 81 3.94 38.65 -17.25
N PRO A 82 4.63 37.51 -17.38
CA PRO A 82 3.98 36.21 -17.45
C PRO A 82 3.47 35.81 -16.06
N CYS A 83 2.29 35.18 -16.04
CA CYS A 83 1.61 34.70 -14.86
C CYS A 83 1.14 33.28 -15.14
N LEU A 84 1.55 32.33 -14.29
CA LEU A 84 1.00 30.98 -14.29
C LEU A 84 -0.07 30.89 -13.22
N GLY A 85 -1.20 30.28 -13.52
CA GLY A 85 -2.23 30.11 -12.51
C GLY A 85 -3.38 29.23 -12.96
N ASN A 86 -4.18 28.84 -11.98
CA ASN A 86 -5.45 28.15 -12.17
C ASN A 86 -6.51 28.75 -11.24
N ALA A 87 -7.62 28.05 -11.04
CA ALA A 87 -8.68 28.53 -10.14
C ALA A 87 -8.28 28.58 -8.65
N SER A 88 -7.20 27.88 -8.27
CA SER A 88 -6.76 27.77 -6.87
C SER A 88 -5.69 28.80 -6.51
N ASP A 89 -4.66 28.97 -7.34
CA ASP A 89 -3.52 29.83 -7.04
C ASP A 89 -2.83 30.35 -8.31
N SER A 90 -1.92 31.31 -8.16
CA SER A 90 -1.14 31.90 -9.25
C SER A 90 0.26 32.38 -8.81
N VAL A 91 1.19 32.39 -9.75
CA VAL A 91 2.56 32.87 -9.56
C VAL A 91 2.98 33.75 -10.74
N LEU A 92 3.62 34.88 -10.42
CA LEU A 92 4.22 35.79 -11.41
C LEU A 92 5.63 35.32 -11.74
N LEU A 93 5.96 35.29 -13.02
CA LEU A 93 7.31 35.01 -13.52
C LEU A 93 8.05 36.32 -13.82
N GLY A 94 9.37 36.21 -14.06
CA GLY A 94 10.20 37.36 -14.39
C GLY A 94 9.70 38.10 -15.64
N PRO A 95 9.51 39.43 -15.60
CA PRO A 95 9.00 40.18 -16.75
C PRO A 95 10.06 40.31 -17.85
N PHE A 96 9.59 40.44 -19.09
CA PHE A 96 10.43 40.80 -20.24
C PHE A 96 9.90 42.08 -20.91
N VAL A 97 10.78 42.76 -21.62
CA VAL A 97 10.55 44.14 -22.02
C VAL A 97 10.68 44.31 -23.53
N VAL A 98 9.75 45.07 -24.12
CA VAL A 98 9.79 45.47 -25.53
C VAL A 98 9.90 46.99 -25.61
N THR A 99 11.04 47.50 -26.10
CA THR A 99 11.31 48.95 -26.15
C THR A 99 11.15 49.52 -27.56
N GLY A 100 10.53 50.69 -27.67
CA GLY A 100 10.51 51.49 -28.89
C GLY A 100 11.87 52.10 -29.24
N ARG A 101 12.11 52.41 -30.52
CA ARG A 101 13.41 52.85 -31.05
C ARG A 101 14.01 54.08 -30.35
N ILE A 102 13.22 55.10 -30.03
CA ILE A 102 13.72 56.33 -29.39
C ILE A 102 14.01 56.06 -27.91
N MET A 103 13.09 55.38 -27.22
CA MET A 103 13.28 55.02 -25.81
C MET A 103 14.50 54.11 -25.60
N ALA A 104 14.72 53.13 -26.49
CA ALA A 104 15.91 52.28 -26.46
C ALA A 104 17.21 53.09 -26.64
N ARG A 105 17.19 54.13 -27.48
CA ARG A 105 18.33 55.03 -27.67
C ARG A 105 18.58 55.88 -26.43
N GLU A 106 17.53 56.44 -25.83
CA GLU A 106 17.60 57.24 -24.61
C GLU A 106 18.10 56.39 -23.42
N GLU A 107 17.63 55.15 -23.28
CA GLU A 107 18.06 54.21 -22.25
C GLU A 107 19.52 53.79 -22.43
N ASN A 108 19.94 53.47 -23.66
CA ASN A 108 21.34 53.16 -23.96
C ASN A 108 22.25 54.38 -23.72
N GLN A 109 21.81 55.59 -24.08
CA GLN A 109 22.57 56.81 -23.82
C GLN A 109 22.70 57.08 -22.32
N ARG A 110 21.61 56.97 -21.55
CA ARG A 110 21.65 57.09 -20.08
C ARG A 110 22.60 56.07 -19.45
N ARG A 111 22.58 54.83 -19.94
CA ARG A 111 23.47 53.77 -19.49
C ARG A 111 24.94 54.11 -19.73
N LEU A 112 25.28 54.52 -20.95
CA LEU A 112 26.65 54.89 -21.33
C LEU A 112 27.16 56.08 -20.50
N LEU A 113 26.28 57.05 -20.23
CA LEU A 113 26.60 58.20 -19.37
C LEU A 113 26.77 57.82 -17.89
N ALA A 114 26.05 56.80 -17.42
CA ALA A 114 26.12 56.31 -16.04
C ALA A 114 27.31 55.36 -15.78
N GLY A 115 28.14 55.07 -16.79
CA GLY A 115 29.31 54.19 -16.65
C GLY A 115 28.97 52.73 -16.32
N LEU A 116 27.71 52.31 -16.52
CA LEU A 116 27.28 50.95 -16.21
C LEU A 116 27.85 49.96 -17.24
N PRO A 117 28.53 48.87 -16.81
CA PRO A 117 29.06 47.87 -17.72
C PRO A 117 27.93 47.18 -18.50
N ASP A 118 28.22 46.76 -19.73
CA ASP A 118 27.24 46.13 -20.65
C ASP A 118 26.56 44.87 -20.08
N ARG A 119 27.10 44.31 -18.99
CA ARG A 119 26.70 43.04 -18.38
C ARG A 119 25.73 43.14 -17.19
N ASP A 120 25.51 44.32 -16.60
CA ASP A 120 24.80 44.45 -15.30
C ASP A 120 23.30 44.76 -15.37
N VAL A 121 22.71 44.77 -16.57
CA VAL A 121 21.25 44.81 -16.70
C VAL A 121 20.84 43.56 -17.46
N ASN A 122 19.87 42.83 -16.92
CA ASN A 122 19.30 41.59 -17.46
C ASN A 122 18.83 41.69 -18.93
N HIS A 123 19.75 41.77 -19.90
CA HIS A 123 19.47 41.69 -21.35
C HIS A 123 18.91 40.32 -21.74
N ARG A 124 18.85 39.35 -20.82
CA ARG A 124 18.22 38.04 -21.02
C ARG A 124 16.74 38.14 -21.38
N TRP A 125 16.11 39.29 -21.13
CA TRP A 125 14.65 39.47 -21.26
C TRP A 125 14.25 40.75 -22.00
N THR A 126 15.02 41.15 -23.03
CA THR A 126 14.62 42.25 -23.93
C THR A 126 14.28 41.73 -25.32
N ALA A 127 13.10 42.08 -25.83
CA ALA A 127 12.65 41.73 -27.17
C ALA A 127 12.46 42.99 -28.04
N ARG A 128 12.50 42.82 -29.37
CA ARG A 128 12.36 43.92 -30.32
C ARG A 128 11.06 43.80 -31.11
N ASN A 129 10.59 44.94 -31.61
CA ASN A 129 9.49 44.99 -32.57
C ASN A 129 9.84 44.18 -33.82
N GLY A 130 8.95 43.26 -34.22
CA GLY A 130 9.12 42.41 -35.40
C GLY A 130 9.80 41.07 -35.12
N ASP A 131 10.36 40.88 -33.91
CA ASP A 131 11.06 39.65 -33.54
C ASP A 131 10.12 38.64 -32.87
N THR A 132 10.58 37.39 -32.80
CA THR A 132 9.99 36.34 -31.96
C THR A 132 10.89 36.11 -30.77
N PHE A 133 10.37 36.37 -29.57
CA PHE A 133 11.08 36.23 -28.32
C PHE A 133 10.82 34.84 -27.71
N LEU A 134 11.89 34.13 -27.37
CA LEU A 134 11.80 32.84 -26.68
C LEU A 134 11.98 33.06 -25.17
N TYR A 135 10.94 32.79 -24.41
CA TYR A 135 10.93 32.87 -22.95
C TYR A 135 11.24 31.50 -22.34
N THR A 136 12.13 31.44 -21.35
CA THR A 136 12.46 30.19 -20.61
C THR A 136 12.71 30.47 -19.13
N ASP A 137 11.87 29.92 -18.25
CA ASP A 137 12.01 30.08 -16.79
C ASP A 137 11.82 28.74 -16.06
N THR A 138 12.30 28.68 -14.82
CA THR A 138 12.24 27.49 -13.97
C THR A 138 11.80 27.89 -12.56
N LEU A 139 10.73 27.26 -12.09
CA LEU A 139 10.15 27.52 -10.77
C LEU A 139 10.01 26.22 -9.96
N ARG A 140 9.85 26.35 -8.64
CA ARG A 140 9.60 25.20 -7.77
C ARG A 140 8.17 24.70 -7.97
N TYR A 141 8.03 23.39 -8.07
CA TYR A 141 6.72 22.75 -8.12
C TYR A 141 5.98 22.93 -6.79
N ALA A 142 4.67 23.17 -6.89
CA ALA A 142 3.74 23.09 -5.77
C ALA A 142 2.53 22.23 -6.16
N PRO A 143 1.89 21.50 -5.22
CA PRO A 143 0.77 20.60 -5.52
C PRO A 143 -0.37 21.22 -6.34
N TRP A 144 -0.66 22.51 -6.14
CA TRP A 144 -1.71 23.21 -6.88
C TRP A 144 -1.43 23.33 -8.39
N MET A 145 -0.16 23.21 -8.83
CA MET A 145 0.25 23.36 -10.23
C MET A 145 -0.04 22.13 -11.09
N GLU A 146 -0.43 21.00 -10.50
CA GLU A 146 -0.51 19.72 -11.21
C GLU A 146 -1.52 19.73 -12.37
N ASN A 147 -2.65 20.41 -12.21
CA ASN A 147 -3.76 20.42 -13.16
C ASN A 147 -4.25 21.84 -13.44
N GLY A 148 -4.78 22.05 -14.65
CA GLY A 148 -5.50 23.28 -14.96
C GLY A 148 -4.63 24.52 -15.10
N LEU A 149 -3.30 24.38 -15.26
CA LEU A 149 -2.38 25.52 -15.28
C LEU A 149 -2.48 26.26 -16.62
N ASN A 150 -2.69 27.56 -16.53
CA ASN A 150 -2.84 28.45 -17.68
C ASN A 150 -1.71 29.49 -17.65
N LEU A 151 -1.22 29.88 -18.83
CA LEU A 151 -0.28 30.99 -18.99
C LEU A 151 -1.05 32.25 -19.38
N ARG A 152 -0.92 33.29 -18.57
CA ARG A 152 -1.40 34.64 -18.86
C ARG A 152 -0.21 35.58 -19.03
N LEU A 153 -0.24 36.46 -20.02
CA LEU A 153 0.72 37.54 -20.20
C LEU A 153 0.01 38.86 -19.93
N ASP A 154 0.43 39.59 -18.90
CA ASP A 154 -0.05 40.93 -18.62
C ASP A 154 0.87 41.95 -19.29
N ILE A 155 0.30 42.91 -20.01
CA ILE A 155 1.05 43.88 -20.80
C ILE A 155 0.80 45.27 -20.24
N ASP A 156 1.83 45.87 -19.65
CA ASP A 156 1.83 47.25 -19.19
C ASP A 156 2.66 48.13 -20.10
N ARG A 157 2.13 49.31 -20.45
CA ARG A 157 2.82 50.31 -21.26
C ARG A 157 3.36 51.41 -20.36
N GLU A 158 4.66 51.64 -20.47
CA GLU A 158 5.36 52.71 -19.81
C GLU A 158 5.77 53.78 -20.83
N GLY A 159 5.45 55.03 -20.50
CA GLY A 159 5.93 56.22 -21.20
C GLY A 159 6.70 57.14 -20.26
N CYS A 160 7.00 58.35 -20.71
CA CYS A 160 7.76 59.33 -19.93
C CYS A 160 7.11 59.69 -18.57
N CYS A 161 5.79 59.53 -18.40
CA CYS A 161 5.08 60.05 -17.23
C CYS A 161 3.98 59.13 -16.66
N ARG A 162 3.63 58.01 -17.30
CA ARG A 162 2.51 57.13 -16.87
C ARG A 162 2.75 55.67 -17.24
N VAL A 163 2.33 54.77 -16.38
CA VAL A 163 2.15 53.34 -16.63
C VAL A 163 0.68 53.07 -16.92
N GLN A 164 0.37 52.31 -17.96
CA GLN A 164 -1.00 51.96 -18.33
C GLN A 164 -1.08 50.51 -18.79
N THR A 165 -1.97 49.74 -18.17
CA THR A 165 -2.28 48.37 -18.61
C THR A 165 -2.94 48.40 -20.00
N VAL A 166 -2.33 47.68 -20.94
CA VAL A 166 -2.72 47.59 -22.34
C VAL A 166 -3.71 46.44 -22.56
N GLY A 167 -3.53 45.35 -21.84
CA GLY A 167 -4.37 44.15 -21.92
C GLY A 167 -3.64 42.92 -21.43
N SER A 168 -4.29 41.76 -21.57
CA SER A 168 -3.73 40.46 -21.24
C SER A 168 -3.99 39.43 -22.33
N ILE A 169 -3.09 38.46 -22.45
CA ILE A 169 -3.22 37.31 -23.37
C ILE A 169 -3.24 36.05 -22.53
N VAL A 170 -4.21 35.17 -22.76
CA VAL A 170 -4.30 33.88 -22.07
C VAL A 170 -4.07 32.75 -23.07
N SER A 171 -3.21 31.80 -22.73
CA SER A 171 -3.00 30.59 -23.52
C SER A 171 -4.29 29.79 -23.64
N SER A 172 -4.58 29.25 -24.82
CA SER A 172 -5.71 28.33 -25.00
C SER A 172 -5.38 26.94 -24.48
N GLY A 173 -6.17 26.44 -23.53
CA GLY A 173 -6.01 25.11 -22.94
C GLY A 173 -5.22 25.09 -21.63
N ALA A 174 -5.48 24.06 -20.83
CA ALA A 174 -4.80 23.80 -19.57
C ALA A 174 -3.60 22.88 -19.78
N PHE A 175 -2.49 23.18 -19.12
CA PHE A 175 -1.27 22.39 -19.18
C PHE A 175 -1.11 21.59 -17.88
N PRO A 176 -1.21 20.26 -17.91
CA PRO A 176 -0.94 19.44 -16.73
C PRO A 176 0.57 19.41 -16.46
N VAL A 177 0.96 19.62 -15.21
CA VAL A 177 2.35 19.59 -14.73
C VAL A 177 2.50 18.47 -13.69
N ALA A 178 1.96 17.30 -14.03
CA ALA A 178 2.09 16.09 -13.23
C ALA A 178 3.48 15.44 -13.39
N LEU A 179 3.83 14.54 -12.48
CA LEU A 179 5.01 13.70 -12.67
C LEU A 179 4.86 12.87 -13.95
N PRO A 180 5.93 12.69 -14.75
CA PRO A 180 5.89 11.94 -16.00
C PRO A 180 5.71 10.43 -15.79
N TYR A 181 5.79 9.96 -14.55
CA TYR A 181 5.49 8.58 -14.14
C TYR A 181 4.61 8.57 -12.90
N ARG A 182 3.94 7.44 -12.68
CA ARG A 182 3.24 7.16 -11.42
C ARG A 182 4.19 6.45 -10.44
N PRO A 183 4.46 7.03 -9.26
CA PRO A 183 5.16 6.33 -8.19
C PRO A 183 4.34 5.13 -7.71
N SER A 184 5.02 4.04 -7.40
CA SER A 184 4.45 2.78 -6.93
C SER A 184 4.29 2.82 -5.41
N VAL A 185 3.07 2.61 -4.91
CA VAL A 185 2.75 2.36 -3.50
C VAL A 185 1.86 1.13 -3.41
N CYS A 186 2.09 0.27 -2.42
CA CYS A 186 1.29 -0.93 -2.18
C CYS A 186 0.66 -0.84 -0.79
N GLU A 187 -0.60 -1.28 -0.70
CA GLU A 187 -1.28 -1.41 0.59
C GLU A 187 -0.59 -2.50 1.42
N LEU A 188 -0.38 -2.19 2.70
CA LEU A 188 0.17 -3.15 3.65
C LEU A 188 -0.93 -4.12 4.06
N THR A 189 -0.68 -5.41 3.87
CA THR A 189 -1.47 -6.45 4.52
C THR A 189 -1.13 -6.45 6.02
N PRO A 190 -2.13 -6.42 6.91
CA PRO A 190 -1.91 -6.56 8.34
C PRO A 190 -1.12 -7.83 8.64
N ARG A 191 -0.15 -7.74 9.54
CA ARG A 191 0.59 -8.92 9.99
C ARG A 191 -0.36 -9.88 10.71
N VAL A 192 -0.45 -11.11 10.19
CA VAL A 192 -1.08 -12.24 10.88
C VAL A 192 0.00 -13.11 11.52
N SER A 193 -0.37 -13.89 12.52
CA SER A 193 0.56 -14.86 13.12
C SER A 193 1.00 -15.89 12.08
N ARG A 194 2.32 -15.98 11.85
CA ARG A 194 2.91 -17.05 11.04
C ARG A 194 2.90 -18.38 11.78
N THR A 195 3.12 -18.37 13.10
CA THR A 195 3.18 -19.61 13.88
C THR A 195 1.84 -20.34 13.87
N VAL A 196 0.72 -19.62 13.96
CA VAL A 196 -0.59 -20.24 13.89
C VAL A 196 -0.92 -20.74 12.49
N ALA A 197 -0.53 -20.00 11.45
CA ALA A 197 -0.74 -20.44 10.07
C ALA A 197 0.11 -21.67 9.71
N GLU A 198 1.37 -21.72 10.16
CA GLU A 198 2.30 -22.83 9.90
C GLU A 198 1.95 -24.10 10.70
N HIS A 199 1.41 -23.94 11.92
CA HIS A 199 1.03 -25.06 12.79
C HIS A 199 -0.48 -25.36 12.81
N ALA A 200 -1.25 -24.78 11.88
CA ALA A 200 -2.70 -24.99 11.81
C ALA A 200 -3.04 -26.49 11.69
N ASP A 201 -2.27 -27.22 10.89
CA ASP A 201 -2.44 -28.67 10.69
C ASP A 201 -2.02 -29.49 11.92
N ASP A 202 -1.04 -29.01 12.70
CA ASP A 202 -0.56 -29.66 13.92
C ASP A 202 -1.54 -29.52 15.09
N TYR A 203 -2.36 -28.48 15.10
CA TYR A 203 -3.28 -28.16 16.19
C TYR A 203 -4.70 -27.90 15.67
N PRO A 204 -5.45 -28.94 15.25
CA PRO A 204 -6.79 -28.76 14.66
C PRO A 204 -7.80 -28.11 15.62
N PHE A 205 -7.54 -28.17 16.92
CA PHE A 205 -8.39 -27.56 17.95
C PHE A 205 -8.14 -26.05 18.15
N LEU A 206 -7.17 -25.48 17.43
CA LEU A 206 -6.87 -24.06 17.41
C LEU A 206 -7.67 -23.39 16.29
N CYS A 207 -8.47 -22.37 16.61
CA CYS A 207 -9.29 -21.68 15.63
C CYS A 207 -9.27 -20.15 15.79
N GLU A 208 -9.35 -19.44 14.66
CA GLU A 208 -9.51 -17.99 14.69
C GLU A 208 -10.93 -17.66 15.19
N ALA A 209 -11.04 -16.64 16.05
CA ALA A 209 -12.34 -16.26 16.57
C ALA A 209 -13.32 -15.85 15.47
N GLY A 210 -14.56 -16.36 15.56
CA GLY A 210 -15.60 -16.18 14.54
C GLY A 210 -15.61 -17.25 13.44
N SER A 211 -14.61 -18.15 13.40
CA SER A 211 -14.64 -19.32 12.53
C SER A 211 -15.81 -20.25 12.89
N ARG A 212 -16.45 -20.86 11.87
CA ARG A 212 -17.44 -21.91 12.12
C ARG A 212 -16.76 -23.10 12.80
N PRO A 213 -17.36 -23.68 13.86
CA PRO A 213 -16.79 -24.86 14.49
C PRO A 213 -16.81 -26.02 13.50
N LEU A 214 -15.63 -26.58 13.19
CA LEU A 214 -15.55 -27.91 12.61
C LEU A 214 -15.81 -28.90 13.75
N HIS A 215 -16.95 -29.60 13.72
CA HIS A 215 -17.38 -30.55 14.77
C HIS A 215 -16.28 -31.59 15.11
N GLU A 216 -15.42 -31.90 14.13
CA GLU A 216 -14.41 -32.96 14.17
C GLU A 216 -13.02 -32.54 14.66
N SER A 217 -12.81 -31.26 14.97
CA SER A 217 -11.45 -30.70 15.11
C SER A 217 -10.95 -30.53 16.56
N GLY A 218 -11.77 -30.89 17.56
CA GLY A 218 -11.42 -30.77 18.98
C GLY A 218 -10.45 -31.85 19.48
N ILE A 219 -9.56 -31.49 20.40
CA ILE A 219 -8.73 -32.46 21.12
C ILE A 219 -9.44 -32.95 22.39
N GLY A 220 -9.55 -34.28 22.52
CA GLY A 220 -10.29 -34.92 23.60
C GLY A 220 -9.44 -35.30 24.81
N ILE A 221 -9.92 -35.05 26.03
CA ILE A 221 -9.40 -35.65 27.27
C ILE A 221 -10.35 -36.74 27.76
N ARG A 222 -9.78 -37.91 28.06
CA ARG A 222 -10.48 -39.12 28.46
C ARG A 222 -10.61 -39.25 29.96
N PHE A 223 -11.73 -39.79 30.42
CA PHE A 223 -12.02 -39.99 31.84
C PHE A 223 -12.41 -41.44 32.07
N ARG A 224 -12.11 -42.00 33.24
CA ARG A 224 -12.65 -43.32 33.60
C ARG A 224 -14.17 -43.25 33.78
N ALA A 225 -14.84 -44.39 33.66
CA ALA A 225 -16.28 -44.50 33.88
C ALA A 225 -16.69 -43.91 35.23
N ALA A 226 -17.78 -43.12 35.23
CA ALA A 226 -18.30 -42.40 36.38
C ALA A 226 -17.29 -41.49 37.14
N SER A 227 -16.15 -41.15 36.52
CA SER A 227 -15.13 -40.28 37.10
C SER A 227 -15.06 -38.92 36.38
N ALA A 228 -14.65 -37.90 37.14
CA ALA A 228 -14.32 -36.56 36.66
C ALA A 228 -12.86 -36.18 36.96
N VAL A 229 -12.01 -37.14 37.36
CA VAL A 229 -10.60 -36.90 37.63
C VAL A 229 -9.79 -36.95 36.34
N VAL A 230 -9.01 -35.90 36.08
CA VAL A 230 -8.06 -35.86 34.96
C VAL A 230 -6.84 -36.71 35.28
N ASP A 231 -6.84 -37.97 34.82
CA ASP A 231 -5.73 -38.92 34.97
C ASP A 231 -4.78 -38.81 33.77
N THR A 232 -3.57 -38.32 33.96
CA THR A 232 -2.58 -38.17 32.88
C THR A 232 -2.08 -39.50 32.33
N LEU A 233 -2.14 -40.57 33.13
CA LEU A 233 -1.70 -41.92 32.74
C LEU A 233 -2.81 -42.71 32.02
N TYR A 234 -4.03 -42.17 31.98
CA TYR A 234 -5.15 -42.80 31.29
C TYR A 234 -5.16 -42.44 29.81
N SER A 235 -5.16 -43.46 28.95
CA SER A 235 -5.24 -43.30 27.49
C SER A 235 -4.17 -42.33 26.94
N ALA A 236 -4.53 -41.45 26.00
CA ALA A 236 -3.63 -40.47 25.40
C ALA A 236 -3.59 -39.12 26.16
N ASN A 237 -4.09 -39.05 27.40
CA ASN A 237 -4.28 -37.78 28.11
C ASN A 237 -2.99 -36.98 28.30
N ALA A 238 -1.87 -37.63 28.66
CA ALA A 238 -0.58 -36.96 28.78
C ALA A 238 -0.14 -36.28 27.47
N GLY A 239 -0.27 -36.97 26.34
CA GLY A 239 0.05 -36.43 25.01
C GLY A 239 -0.89 -35.31 24.60
N ASN A 240 -2.20 -35.49 24.83
CA ASN A 240 -3.20 -34.50 24.48
C ASN A 240 -3.06 -33.21 25.30
N LEU A 241 -2.86 -33.33 26.61
CA LEU A 241 -2.57 -32.18 27.47
C LEU A 241 -1.29 -31.46 27.06
N ARG A 242 -0.25 -32.21 26.64
CA ARG A 242 0.99 -31.61 26.13
C ARG A 242 0.71 -30.78 24.87
N ARG A 243 0.02 -31.33 23.88
CA ARG A 243 -0.34 -30.61 22.65
C ARG A 243 -1.15 -29.35 22.92
N ILE A 244 -2.12 -29.41 23.84
CA ILE A 244 -2.89 -28.22 24.28
C ILE A 244 -1.96 -27.17 24.87
N THR A 245 -1.05 -27.56 25.77
CA THR A 245 -0.14 -26.63 26.42
C THR A 245 0.88 -26.04 25.46
N GLU A 246 1.35 -26.81 24.47
CA GLU A 246 2.23 -26.34 23.40
C GLU A 246 1.53 -25.32 22.53
N ALA A 247 0.32 -25.60 22.04
CA ALA A 247 -0.47 -24.67 21.23
C ALA A 247 -0.74 -23.34 21.96
N ILE A 248 -1.13 -23.40 23.23
CA ILE A 248 -1.31 -22.20 24.05
C ILE A 248 0.03 -21.48 24.28
N GLY A 249 1.13 -22.23 24.44
CA GLY A 249 2.47 -21.70 24.56
C GLY A 249 2.90 -20.91 23.32
N LEU A 250 2.63 -21.44 22.13
CA LEU A 250 2.88 -20.77 20.84
C LEU A 250 2.12 -19.43 20.77
N LEU A 251 0.82 -19.43 21.10
CA LEU A 251 0.02 -18.19 21.12
C LEU A 251 0.54 -17.15 22.13
N ARG A 252 1.08 -17.59 23.27
CA ARG A 252 1.65 -16.68 24.27
C ARG A 252 2.99 -16.08 23.85
N ALA A 253 3.76 -16.81 23.05
CA ALA A 253 5.04 -16.37 22.50
C ALA A 253 4.88 -15.50 21.24
N ASP A 254 3.72 -15.58 20.56
CA ASP A 254 3.48 -14.87 19.31
C ASP A 254 3.19 -13.37 19.53
N SER A 255 3.88 -12.52 18.75
CA SER A 255 3.73 -11.07 18.81
C SER A 255 2.56 -10.52 17.99
N CYS A 256 1.96 -11.34 17.12
CA CYS A 256 0.92 -11.00 16.16
C CYS A 256 -0.43 -11.64 16.49
N ALA A 257 -0.50 -12.59 17.42
CA ALA A 257 -1.75 -13.19 17.90
C ALA A 257 -1.83 -13.18 19.43
N PHE A 258 -3.03 -13.45 19.94
CA PHE A 258 -3.26 -13.67 21.36
C PHE A 258 -4.38 -14.66 21.60
N LEU A 259 -4.29 -15.36 22.73
CA LEU A 259 -5.35 -16.23 23.23
C LEU A 259 -6.58 -15.40 23.60
N GLN A 260 -7.69 -15.62 22.90
CA GLN A 260 -8.95 -14.93 23.16
C GLN A 260 -9.83 -15.72 24.13
N GLY A 261 -9.87 -17.04 24.00
CA GLY A 261 -10.71 -17.89 24.85
C GLY A 261 -10.44 -19.38 24.68
N ILE A 262 -10.93 -20.17 25.62
CA ILE A 262 -10.86 -21.63 25.61
C ILE A 262 -12.26 -22.16 25.91
N SER A 263 -12.82 -22.91 24.96
CA SER A 263 -14.11 -23.56 25.14
C SER A 263 -13.90 -25.03 25.48
N ILE A 264 -14.51 -25.49 26.57
CA ILE A 264 -14.43 -26.89 27.01
C ILE A 264 -15.84 -27.47 27.06
N SER A 265 -16.11 -28.44 26.20
CA SER A 265 -17.36 -29.19 26.20
C SER A 265 -17.14 -30.55 26.84
N GLY A 266 -17.76 -30.78 27.99
CA GLY A 266 -17.77 -32.08 28.66
C GLY A 266 -18.95 -32.93 28.21
N TYR A 267 -18.72 -34.23 28.06
CA TYR A 267 -19.76 -35.20 27.71
C TYR A 267 -19.72 -36.43 28.64
N ALA A 268 -20.81 -37.18 28.64
CA ALA A 268 -20.99 -38.44 29.33
C ALA A 268 -21.63 -39.47 28.39
N SER A 269 -21.40 -40.75 28.65
CA SER A 269 -22.19 -41.81 28.03
C SER A 269 -23.64 -41.73 28.53
N PRO A 270 -24.63 -42.23 27.76
CA PRO A 270 -26.02 -42.31 28.21
C PRO A 270 -26.22 -43.47 29.19
N GLU A 271 -25.44 -43.48 30.27
CA GLU A 271 -25.45 -44.48 31.32
C GLU A 271 -25.98 -43.85 32.60
N GLY A 272 -27.25 -44.12 32.90
CA GLY A 272 -27.98 -43.46 33.98
C GLY A 272 -28.90 -42.37 33.47
N THR A 273 -29.40 -41.53 34.39
CA THR A 273 -30.39 -40.50 34.08
C THR A 273 -29.74 -39.30 33.38
N THR A 274 -30.53 -38.58 32.57
CA THR A 274 -30.09 -37.35 31.89
C THR A 274 -29.50 -36.33 32.86
N GLU A 275 -30.11 -36.18 34.05
CA GLU A 275 -29.61 -35.26 35.09
C GLU A 275 -28.23 -35.67 35.62
N LEU A 276 -28.00 -36.96 35.83
CA LEU A 276 -26.71 -37.48 36.30
C LEU A 276 -25.61 -37.27 35.25
N ASN A 277 -25.92 -37.55 33.98
CA ASN A 277 -25.00 -37.33 32.87
C ASN A 277 -24.67 -35.85 32.65
N ARG A 278 -25.65 -34.96 32.83
CA ARG A 278 -25.44 -33.51 32.80
C ARG A 278 -24.56 -33.01 33.95
N LYS A 279 -24.75 -33.52 35.17
CA LYS A 279 -23.87 -33.20 36.31
C LYS A 279 -22.46 -33.73 36.11
N LEU A 280 -22.30 -34.94 35.60
CA LEU A 280 -20.99 -35.56 35.36
C LEU A 280 -20.20 -34.83 34.27
N SER A 281 -20.85 -34.51 33.14
CA SER A 281 -20.24 -33.74 32.05
C SER A 281 -19.77 -32.36 32.51
N ALA A 282 -20.56 -31.65 33.31
CA ALA A 282 -20.17 -30.36 33.91
C ALA A 282 -18.92 -30.49 34.79
N LYS A 283 -18.89 -31.49 35.70
CA LYS A 283 -17.74 -31.74 36.58
C LYS A 283 -16.46 -32.08 35.81
N ARG A 284 -16.57 -32.82 34.71
CA ARG A 284 -15.44 -33.15 33.84
C ARG A 284 -14.84 -31.91 33.17
N ALA A 285 -15.69 -31.05 32.61
CA ALA A 285 -15.27 -29.79 32.01
C ALA A 285 -14.57 -28.88 33.05
N GLU A 286 -15.12 -28.82 34.27
CA GLU A 286 -14.54 -28.04 35.36
C GLU A 286 -13.18 -28.60 35.83
N ALA A 287 -13.05 -29.92 35.95
CA ALA A 287 -11.79 -30.55 36.34
C ALA A 287 -10.69 -30.26 35.31
N LEU A 288 -11.02 -30.30 34.02
CA LEU A 288 -10.08 -29.97 32.95
C LEU A 288 -9.72 -28.49 32.92
N ARG A 289 -10.69 -27.59 33.12
CA ARG A 289 -10.43 -26.16 33.34
C ARG A 289 -9.45 -25.94 34.48
N HIS A 290 -9.68 -26.57 35.62
CA HIS A 290 -8.82 -26.43 36.79
C HIS A 290 -7.39 -26.93 36.49
N ALA A 291 -7.26 -28.10 35.85
CA ALA A 291 -5.97 -28.65 35.46
C ALA A 291 -5.18 -27.71 34.54
N LEU A 292 -5.83 -27.11 33.52
CA LEU A 292 -5.18 -26.17 32.59
C LEU A 292 -4.89 -24.82 33.25
N SER A 293 -5.81 -24.30 34.06
CA SER A 293 -5.66 -23.03 34.78
C SER A 293 -4.46 -23.08 35.72
N VAL A 294 -4.32 -24.16 36.51
CA VAL A 294 -3.17 -24.34 37.42
C VAL A 294 -1.88 -24.55 36.64
N ARG A 295 -1.87 -25.43 35.63
CA ARG A 295 -0.64 -25.78 34.90
C ARG A 295 -0.05 -24.61 34.11
N MET A 296 -0.91 -23.75 33.54
CA MET A 296 -0.50 -22.68 32.62
C MET A 296 -0.68 -21.26 33.21
N ASN A 297 -1.16 -21.17 34.46
CA ASN A 297 -1.54 -19.93 35.13
C ASN A 297 -2.54 -19.09 34.30
N LEU A 298 -3.60 -19.74 33.80
CA LEU A 298 -4.62 -19.11 32.95
C LEU A 298 -5.78 -18.59 33.81
N PRO A 299 -6.23 -17.34 33.63
CA PRO A 299 -7.37 -16.81 34.36
C PRO A 299 -8.66 -17.55 33.98
N VAL A 300 -9.53 -17.73 34.98
CA VAL A 300 -10.80 -18.46 34.84
C VAL A 300 -11.72 -17.79 33.80
N SER A 301 -11.61 -16.48 33.62
CA SER A 301 -12.40 -15.71 32.65
C SER A 301 -12.15 -16.05 31.18
N LEU A 302 -11.04 -16.74 30.86
CA LEU A 302 -10.78 -17.22 29.49
C LEU A 302 -11.59 -18.46 29.15
N PHE A 303 -12.15 -19.15 30.13
CA PHE A 303 -12.79 -20.44 29.93
C PHE A 303 -14.31 -20.32 29.81
N GLU A 304 -14.85 -20.90 28.75
CA GLU A 304 -16.28 -21.16 28.57
C GLU A 304 -16.52 -22.66 28.75
N LEU A 305 -17.38 -23.02 29.70
CA LEU A 305 -17.69 -24.41 30.01
C LEU A 305 -19.07 -24.79 29.50
N ASN A 306 -19.13 -25.85 28.71
CA ASN A 306 -20.36 -26.40 28.17
C ASN A 306 -20.61 -27.80 28.76
N ALA A 307 -21.74 -27.93 29.47
CA ALA A 307 -22.22 -29.22 29.98
C ALA A 307 -23.05 -29.89 28.88
N GLY A 308 -22.37 -30.64 28.01
CA GLY A 308 -22.99 -31.28 26.83
C GLY A 308 -23.90 -32.46 27.15
N GLY A 309 -23.92 -32.95 28.39
CA GLY A 309 -24.73 -34.11 28.74
C GLY A 309 -24.27 -35.35 27.98
N VAL A 310 -25.16 -35.96 27.19
CA VAL A 310 -24.82 -37.07 26.31
C VAL A 310 -24.52 -36.53 24.92
N ASP A 311 -23.39 -36.97 24.34
CA ASP A 311 -23.01 -36.61 22.97
C ASP A 311 -23.79 -37.45 21.94
N TRP A 312 -25.07 -37.10 21.73
CA TRP A 312 -25.95 -37.82 20.82
C TRP A 312 -25.53 -37.66 19.35
N ASP A 313 -24.96 -36.52 18.98
CA ASP A 313 -24.45 -36.26 17.64
C ASP A 313 -23.27 -37.18 17.34
N ARG A 314 -22.31 -37.28 18.28
CA ARG A 314 -21.19 -38.22 18.14
C ARG A 314 -21.66 -39.68 18.16
N LEU A 315 -22.68 -40.03 18.95
CA LEU A 315 -23.24 -41.38 18.92
C LEU A 315 -23.83 -41.68 17.53
N ALA A 316 -24.54 -40.74 16.92
CA ALA A 316 -25.08 -40.90 15.58
C ALA A 316 -23.98 -41.07 14.52
N GLU A 317 -22.88 -40.31 14.61
CA GLU A 317 -21.71 -40.48 13.76
C GLU A 317 -21.09 -41.88 13.90
N LEU A 318 -20.87 -42.33 15.14
CA LEU A 318 -20.30 -43.65 15.44
C LEU A 318 -21.19 -44.79 14.95
N VAL A 319 -22.51 -44.69 15.14
CA VAL A 319 -23.47 -45.66 14.60
C VAL A 319 -23.42 -45.65 13.07
N ASN A 320 -23.42 -44.47 12.45
CA ASN A 320 -23.38 -44.34 11.00
C ASN A 320 -22.08 -44.87 10.38
N GLY A 321 -20.96 -44.79 11.09
CA GLY A 321 -19.68 -45.38 10.68
C GLY A 321 -19.52 -46.87 10.99
N SER A 322 -20.46 -47.48 11.71
CA SER A 322 -20.38 -48.88 12.12
C SER A 322 -21.18 -49.82 11.19
N ASP A 323 -20.82 -51.10 11.24
CA ASP A 323 -21.52 -52.21 10.57
C ASP A 323 -22.51 -52.92 11.51
N MET A 324 -23.05 -52.20 12.49
CA MET A 324 -23.91 -52.80 13.52
C MET A 324 -25.26 -53.28 12.96
N THR A 325 -25.78 -54.37 13.54
CA THR A 325 -27.14 -54.83 13.24
C THR A 325 -28.18 -53.81 13.76
N TYR A 326 -29.22 -53.54 12.98
CA TYR A 326 -30.26 -52.53 13.26
C TYR A 326 -29.78 -51.07 13.22
N LYS A 327 -28.74 -50.79 12.43
CA LYS A 327 -28.14 -49.45 12.29
C LYS A 327 -29.17 -48.37 11.94
N GLU A 328 -30.01 -48.59 10.94
CA GLU A 328 -30.97 -47.59 10.47
C GLU A 328 -32.06 -47.32 11.52
N GLU A 329 -32.49 -48.36 12.24
CA GLU A 329 -33.45 -48.24 13.33
C GLU A 329 -32.88 -47.49 14.53
N VAL A 330 -31.59 -47.72 14.84
CA VAL A 330 -30.87 -46.95 15.87
C VAL A 330 -30.74 -45.49 15.45
N LEU A 331 -30.33 -45.20 14.21
CA LEU A 331 -30.25 -43.83 13.69
C LEU A 331 -31.62 -43.15 13.68
N ALA A 332 -32.69 -43.88 13.35
CA ALA A 332 -34.04 -43.37 13.43
C ALA A 332 -34.40 -42.97 14.87
N ILE A 333 -34.07 -43.81 15.87
CA ILE A 333 -34.31 -43.48 17.28
C ILE A 333 -33.59 -42.19 17.67
N LEU A 334 -32.32 -42.03 17.28
CA LEU A 334 -31.52 -40.85 17.60
C LEU A 334 -32.06 -39.57 16.94
N ARG A 335 -32.66 -39.66 15.75
CA ARG A 335 -33.19 -38.50 15.02
C ARG A 335 -34.59 -38.07 15.47
N SER A 336 -35.47 -39.01 15.79
CA SER A 336 -36.91 -38.72 15.92
C SER A 336 -37.44 -38.64 17.35
N HIS A 337 -36.60 -38.84 18.36
CA HIS A 337 -37.03 -38.86 19.76
C HIS A 337 -36.33 -37.83 20.65
N PRO A 338 -37.00 -37.36 21.73
CA PRO A 338 -36.38 -36.57 22.79
C PRO A 338 -35.20 -37.32 23.43
N GLU A 339 -34.18 -36.58 23.83
CA GLU A 339 -32.92 -37.13 24.37
C GLU A 339 -33.13 -38.05 25.57
N GLU A 340 -34.09 -37.72 26.42
CA GLU A 340 -34.43 -38.48 27.62
C GLU A 340 -34.98 -39.87 27.29
N GLU A 341 -35.64 -40.03 26.14
CA GLU A 341 -36.26 -41.30 25.73
C GLU A 341 -35.34 -42.17 24.88
N ARG A 342 -34.32 -41.59 24.24
CA ARG A 342 -33.45 -42.28 23.27
C ARG A 342 -32.84 -43.54 23.86
N ASN A 343 -32.28 -43.47 25.07
CA ASN A 343 -31.62 -44.60 25.71
C ASN A 343 -32.58 -45.77 26.03
N ASP A 344 -33.78 -45.44 26.53
CA ASP A 344 -34.75 -46.47 26.90
C ASP A 344 -35.39 -47.11 25.66
N ARG A 345 -35.58 -46.33 24.59
CA ARG A 345 -35.99 -46.87 23.28
C ARG A 345 -34.93 -47.77 22.67
N LEU A 346 -33.64 -47.44 22.81
CA LEU A 346 -32.56 -48.34 22.39
C LEU A 346 -32.60 -49.68 23.14
N LYS A 347 -32.82 -49.66 24.46
CA LYS A 347 -32.97 -50.88 25.27
C LYS A 347 -34.17 -51.73 24.86
N ALA A 348 -35.27 -51.10 24.47
CA ALA A 348 -36.49 -51.77 24.03
C ALA A 348 -36.38 -52.37 22.61
N LEU A 349 -35.56 -51.77 21.74
CA LEU A 349 -35.42 -52.17 20.34
C LEU A 349 -34.90 -53.61 20.21
N ALA A 350 -35.66 -54.46 19.51
CA ALA A 350 -35.30 -55.84 19.17
C ALA A 350 -34.77 -56.67 20.37
N GLY A 351 -35.36 -56.47 21.56
CA GLY A 351 -34.98 -57.15 22.80
C GLY A 351 -33.63 -56.69 23.37
N GLY A 352 -33.18 -55.48 23.04
CA GLY A 352 -31.94 -54.89 23.54
C GLY A 352 -30.66 -55.40 22.86
N ARG A 353 -30.78 -56.20 21.79
CA ARG A 353 -29.63 -56.69 21.00
C ARG A 353 -28.77 -55.56 20.41
N PRO A 354 -29.34 -54.56 19.70
CA PRO A 354 -28.54 -53.42 19.22
C PRO A 354 -27.98 -52.60 20.39
N TYR A 355 -28.75 -52.42 21.47
CA TYR A 355 -28.28 -51.70 22.66
C TYR A 355 -27.02 -52.30 23.28
N ARG A 356 -26.92 -53.63 23.39
CA ARG A 356 -25.69 -54.29 23.89
C ARG A 356 -24.48 -53.97 23.00
N SER A 357 -24.65 -54.01 21.67
CA SER A 357 -23.58 -53.67 20.74
C SER A 357 -23.13 -52.21 20.88
N VAL A 358 -24.10 -51.30 21.05
CA VAL A 358 -23.83 -49.88 21.30
C VAL A 358 -23.13 -49.69 22.65
N LEU A 359 -23.60 -50.34 23.71
CA LEU A 359 -23.06 -50.25 25.07
C LEU A 359 -21.62 -50.78 25.18
N ASP A 360 -21.32 -51.87 24.49
CA ASP A 360 -20.03 -52.55 24.59
C ASP A 360 -18.97 -51.95 23.65
N VAL A 361 -19.38 -51.42 22.49
CA VAL A 361 -18.45 -50.98 21.43
C VAL A 361 -18.44 -49.46 21.25
N LEU A 362 -19.60 -48.80 21.27
CA LEU A 362 -19.72 -47.38 20.94
C LEU A 362 -19.71 -46.47 22.17
N TYR A 363 -20.39 -46.84 23.26
CA TYR A 363 -20.37 -46.06 24.49
C TYR A 363 -18.98 -45.87 25.08
N PRO A 364 -18.04 -46.83 25.06
CA PRO A 364 -16.66 -46.57 25.47
C PRO A 364 -15.98 -45.43 24.70
N GLN A 365 -16.37 -45.21 23.44
CA GLN A 365 -15.84 -44.12 22.63
C GLN A 365 -16.49 -42.76 22.97
N LEU A 366 -17.67 -42.78 23.61
CA LEU A 366 -18.41 -41.61 24.13
C LEU A 366 -18.14 -41.33 25.61
N ARG A 367 -17.70 -42.35 26.38
CA ARG A 367 -17.46 -42.29 27.83
C ARG A 367 -16.39 -41.27 28.21
N ASP A 368 -15.56 -40.85 27.25
CA ASP A 368 -14.20 -40.40 27.48
C ASP A 368 -13.85 -39.11 26.70
N ALA A 369 -14.74 -38.13 26.57
CA ALA A 369 -14.36 -36.90 25.88
C ALA A 369 -14.84 -35.63 26.57
N CYS A 370 -13.87 -34.87 27.09
CA CYS A 370 -13.96 -33.42 27.07
C CYS A 370 -13.25 -32.92 25.81
N TYR A 371 -13.97 -32.24 24.92
CA TYR A 371 -13.35 -31.59 23.76
C TYR A 371 -12.96 -30.16 24.12
N ILE A 372 -11.72 -29.81 23.79
CA ILE A 372 -11.21 -28.46 23.94
C ILE A 372 -11.15 -27.80 22.57
N ARG A 373 -11.55 -26.53 22.54
CA ARG A 373 -11.25 -25.58 21.46
C ARG A 373 -10.50 -24.38 22.04
N VAL A 374 -9.47 -23.96 21.34
CA VAL A 374 -8.65 -22.79 21.70
C VAL A 374 -8.88 -21.73 20.64
N GLN A 375 -9.46 -20.59 21.05
CA GLN A 375 -9.74 -19.47 20.17
C GLN A 375 -8.64 -18.42 20.27
N TYR A 376 -8.12 -17.98 19.13
CA TYR A 376 -7.17 -16.87 19.06
C TYR A 376 -7.69 -15.75 18.18
N ALA A 377 -7.16 -14.55 18.40
CA ALA A 377 -7.34 -13.42 17.51
C ALA A 377 -6.00 -12.83 17.10
N ASN A 378 -5.94 -12.34 15.88
CA ASN A 378 -4.80 -11.54 15.42
C ASN A 378 -4.80 -10.18 16.14
N ARG A 379 -3.62 -9.73 16.55
CA ARG A 379 -3.44 -8.40 17.13
C ARG A 379 -3.61 -7.35 16.04
N PRO A 380 -4.27 -6.22 16.33
CA PRO A 380 -4.41 -5.14 15.36
C PRO A 380 -3.04 -4.59 14.93
N ASP A 381 -2.75 -4.61 13.63
CA ASP A 381 -1.58 -3.97 13.04
C ASP A 381 -1.89 -2.50 12.75
N SER A 382 -1.82 -1.67 13.80
CA SER A 382 -2.10 -0.23 13.71
C SER A 382 -1.21 0.50 12.69
N VAL A 383 0.00 0.00 12.44
CA VAL A 383 0.88 0.55 11.41
C VAL A 383 0.32 0.29 10.02
N ALA A 384 -0.08 -0.96 9.73
CA ALA A 384 -0.69 -1.28 8.44
C ALA A 384 -1.94 -0.43 8.17
N ASP A 385 -2.83 -0.28 9.16
CA ASP A 385 -4.01 0.60 9.06
C ASP A 385 -3.61 2.05 8.75
N THR A 386 -2.68 2.61 9.53
CA THR A 386 -2.24 4.00 9.37
C THR A 386 -1.60 4.25 8.00
N VAL A 387 -0.75 3.34 7.53
CA VAL A 387 -0.11 3.45 6.22
C VAL A 387 -1.13 3.35 5.09
N ASN A 388 -2.10 2.43 5.18
CA ASN A 388 -3.15 2.30 4.16
C ASN A 388 -4.05 3.54 4.10
N ARG A 389 -4.40 4.11 5.25
CA ARG A 389 -5.10 5.41 5.30
C ARG A 389 -4.28 6.54 4.70
N ALA A 390 -2.97 6.54 4.89
CA ALA A 390 -2.09 7.52 4.25
C ALA A 390 -2.02 7.34 2.73
N ILE A 391 -2.04 6.10 2.23
CA ILE A 391 -2.12 5.81 0.78
C ILE A 391 -3.44 6.35 0.20
N GLU A 392 -4.57 6.15 0.88
CA GLU A 392 -5.85 6.74 0.48
C GLU A 392 -5.81 8.27 0.46
N ALA A 393 -5.22 8.89 1.49
CA ALA A 393 -5.03 10.33 1.53
C ALA A 393 -4.16 10.83 0.35
N ILE A 394 -3.09 10.11 -0.01
CA ILE A 394 -2.26 10.40 -1.19
C ILE A 394 -3.08 10.29 -2.49
N ARG A 395 -3.87 9.22 -2.66
CA ARG A 395 -4.76 9.02 -3.81
C ARG A 395 -5.77 10.18 -3.94
N GLY A 396 -6.28 10.65 -2.79
CA GLY A 396 -7.15 11.82 -2.67
C GLY A 396 -6.45 13.18 -2.70
N ARG A 397 -5.12 13.24 -2.92
CA ARG A 397 -4.30 14.47 -2.96
C ARG A 397 -4.29 15.26 -1.64
N LYS A 398 -4.62 14.62 -0.53
CA LYS A 398 -4.61 15.19 0.83
C LYS A 398 -3.23 14.98 1.46
N TYR A 399 -2.20 15.58 0.88
CA TYR A 399 -0.80 15.31 1.25
C TYR A 399 -0.48 15.71 2.71
N GLU A 400 -1.08 16.78 3.23
CA GLU A 400 -0.91 17.17 4.63
C GLU A 400 -1.47 16.13 5.61
N GLU A 401 -2.61 15.53 5.28
CA GLU A 401 -3.19 14.43 6.06
C GLU A 401 -2.29 13.19 6.00
N ALA A 402 -1.82 12.84 4.80
CA ALA A 402 -0.89 11.73 4.62
C ALA A 402 0.39 11.92 5.44
N PHE A 403 0.99 13.12 5.46
CA PHE A 403 2.16 13.41 6.28
C PHE A 403 1.87 13.29 7.79
N ARG A 404 0.71 13.78 8.25
CA ARG A 404 0.33 13.63 9.67
C ARG A 404 0.23 12.16 10.08
N LEU A 405 -0.38 11.32 9.24
CA LEU A 405 -0.49 9.87 9.47
C LEU A 405 0.89 9.20 9.43
N LEU A 406 1.69 9.45 8.40
CA LEU A 406 3.00 8.81 8.24
C LEU A 406 4.03 9.24 9.30
N LYS A 407 3.80 10.37 9.98
CA LYS A 407 4.62 10.80 11.11
C LYS A 407 4.42 9.94 12.34
N THR A 408 3.23 9.40 12.59
CA THR A 408 2.97 8.58 13.79
C THR A 408 3.61 7.20 13.70
N VAL A 409 3.93 6.74 12.49
CA VAL A 409 4.51 5.42 12.21
C VAL A 409 5.90 5.49 11.59
N GLU A 410 6.58 6.63 11.71
CA GLU A 410 7.87 6.91 11.05
C GLU A 410 8.99 5.93 11.43
N ALA A 411 8.92 5.31 12.62
CA ALA A 411 9.89 4.33 13.07
C ALA A 411 9.74 2.96 12.38
N ASP A 412 8.57 2.63 11.83
CA ASP A 412 8.33 1.36 11.13
C ASP A 412 8.74 1.49 9.66
N GLU A 413 9.65 0.62 9.23
CA GLU A 413 10.23 0.60 7.90
C GLU A 413 9.21 0.46 6.77
N ARG A 414 8.06 -0.16 7.05
CA ARG A 414 6.98 -0.35 6.07
C ARG A 414 6.34 0.97 5.65
N SER A 415 6.50 2.04 6.43
CA SER A 415 5.98 3.37 6.11
C SER A 415 6.88 4.17 5.15
N TRP A 416 8.17 3.82 5.06
CA TRP A 416 9.18 4.69 4.46
C TRP A 416 9.00 4.91 2.95
N ASN A 417 8.59 3.88 2.19
CA ASN A 417 8.30 4.04 0.77
C ASN A 417 7.15 5.04 0.54
N VAL A 418 6.05 4.88 1.27
CA VAL A 418 4.86 5.74 1.16
C VAL A 418 5.22 7.19 1.53
N ARG A 419 6.04 7.39 2.55
CA ARG A 419 6.54 8.72 2.94
C ARG A 419 7.42 9.34 1.86
N GLY A 420 8.35 8.58 1.29
CA GLY A 420 9.17 9.04 0.18
C GLY A 420 8.33 9.44 -1.04
N VAL A 421 7.31 8.66 -1.38
CA VAL A 421 6.36 8.98 -2.44
C VAL A 421 5.55 10.25 -2.14
N CYS A 422 5.13 10.46 -0.89
CA CYS A 422 4.42 11.67 -0.50
C CYS A 422 5.27 12.93 -0.70
N HIS A 423 6.55 12.92 -0.29
CA HIS A 423 7.51 14.00 -0.56
C HIS A 423 7.71 14.23 -2.06
N LEU A 424 7.86 13.14 -2.83
CA LEU A 424 8.05 13.21 -4.28
C LEU A 424 6.86 13.89 -4.96
N LEU A 425 5.64 13.52 -4.59
CA LEU A 425 4.42 14.12 -5.15
C LEU A 425 4.32 15.61 -4.81
N CYS A 426 4.78 16.02 -3.63
CA CYS A 426 4.85 17.42 -3.22
C CYS A 426 6.01 18.21 -3.85
N GLY A 427 6.91 17.58 -4.60
CA GLY A 427 8.06 18.22 -5.23
C GLY A 427 9.29 18.37 -4.34
N ASP A 428 9.33 17.69 -3.19
CA ASP A 428 10.50 17.66 -2.32
C ASP A 428 11.38 16.44 -2.65
N ASP A 429 12.08 16.51 -3.79
CA ASP A 429 12.88 15.37 -4.26
C ASP A 429 14.06 15.03 -3.35
N LYS A 430 14.48 15.98 -2.49
CA LYS A 430 15.58 15.77 -1.56
C LYS A 430 15.13 14.83 -0.44
N GLU A 431 14.03 15.16 0.22
CA GLU A 431 13.46 14.30 1.26
C GLU A 431 12.90 13.00 0.66
N ALA A 432 12.29 13.06 -0.52
CA ALA A 432 11.84 11.86 -1.23
C ALA A 432 12.97 10.86 -1.42
N GLY A 433 14.13 11.32 -1.93
CA GLY A 433 15.31 10.49 -2.09
C GLY A 433 15.79 9.87 -0.78
N LEU A 434 15.82 10.65 0.31
CA LEU A 434 16.24 10.18 1.62
C LEU A 434 15.37 9.02 2.13
N TRP A 435 14.05 9.17 2.07
CA TRP A 435 13.10 8.14 2.53
C TRP A 435 13.09 6.92 1.61
N LEU A 436 13.13 7.10 0.29
CA LEU A 436 13.19 6.00 -0.67
C LEU A 436 14.49 5.19 -0.48
N HIS A 437 15.64 5.84 -0.25
CA HIS A 437 16.88 5.13 0.05
C HIS A 437 16.82 4.33 1.35
N ARG A 438 16.15 4.84 2.40
CA ARG A 438 15.91 4.08 3.64
C ARG A 438 15.06 2.85 3.37
N ALA A 439 13.95 3.01 2.64
CA ALA A 439 13.07 1.91 2.26
C ALA A 439 13.78 0.83 1.42
N VAL A 440 14.63 1.23 0.47
CA VAL A 440 15.46 0.28 -0.30
C VAL A 440 16.42 -0.50 0.59
N LYS A 441 17.07 0.17 1.56
CA LYS A 441 17.95 -0.52 2.53
C LYS A 441 17.21 -1.53 3.40
N ALA A 442 15.91 -1.32 3.64
CA ALA A 442 15.02 -2.26 4.31
C ALA A 442 14.44 -3.35 3.37
N GLY A 443 14.86 -3.39 2.09
CA GLY A 443 14.42 -4.40 1.13
C GLY A 443 13.07 -4.12 0.46
N ASN A 444 12.56 -2.88 0.49
CA ASN A 444 11.33 -2.53 -0.19
C ASN A 444 11.52 -2.42 -1.72
N ARG A 445 10.89 -3.32 -2.48
CA ARG A 445 11.03 -3.41 -3.94
C ARG A 445 10.40 -2.22 -4.68
N GLU A 446 9.25 -1.74 -4.23
CA GLU A 446 8.56 -0.60 -4.85
C GLU A 446 9.40 0.68 -4.71
N ALA A 447 10.11 0.85 -3.60
CA ALA A 447 11.02 1.96 -3.39
C ALA A 447 12.20 1.93 -4.37
N GLU A 448 12.71 0.74 -4.72
CA GLU A 448 13.74 0.61 -5.77
C GLU A 448 13.24 1.07 -7.13
N GLU A 449 12.02 0.67 -7.50
CA GLU A 449 11.38 1.10 -8.74
C GLU A 449 11.16 2.61 -8.76
N ASN A 450 10.68 3.18 -7.66
CA ASN A 450 10.48 4.63 -7.52
C ASN A 450 11.79 5.39 -7.66
N LEU A 451 12.86 4.92 -7.03
CA LEU A 451 14.17 5.54 -7.11
C LEU A 451 14.76 5.44 -8.53
N LYS A 452 14.57 4.32 -9.23
CA LYS A 452 14.95 4.15 -10.64
C LYS A 452 14.23 5.16 -11.54
N LYS A 453 12.90 5.29 -11.38
CA LYS A 453 12.08 6.26 -12.13
C LYS A 453 12.51 7.70 -11.87
N MET A 454 12.70 8.07 -10.60
CA MET A 454 13.16 9.40 -10.19
C MET A 454 14.53 9.76 -10.77
N ASN A 455 15.48 8.81 -10.76
CA ASN A 455 16.81 9.04 -11.33
C ASN A 455 16.79 9.10 -12.86
N ALA A 456 15.95 8.31 -13.52
CA ALA A 456 15.77 8.37 -14.97
C ALA A 456 15.22 9.73 -15.41
N GLU A 457 14.24 10.26 -14.68
CA GLU A 457 13.68 11.60 -14.92
C GLU A 457 14.73 12.70 -14.74
N ARG A 458 15.51 12.68 -13.66
CA ARG A 458 16.61 13.65 -13.44
C ARG A 458 17.63 13.65 -14.57
N ARG A 459 17.99 12.46 -15.07
CA ARG A 459 18.90 12.31 -16.21
C ARG A 459 18.28 12.88 -17.50
N ALA A 460 17.01 12.58 -17.76
CA ALA A 460 16.30 13.09 -18.93
C ALA A 460 16.22 14.63 -18.94
N ALA A 461 15.95 15.25 -17.78
CA ALA A 461 15.93 16.70 -17.67
C ALA A 461 17.31 17.34 -17.89
N THR A 462 18.38 16.71 -17.38
CA THR A 462 19.75 17.21 -17.61
C THR A 462 20.10 17.22 -19.10
N ILE A 463 19.70 16.18 -19.85
CA ILE A 463 19.97 16.05 -21.29
C ILE A 463 19.09 17.01 -22.11
N GLY A 464 17.82 17.18 -21.73
CA GLY A 464 16.87 18.07 -22.41
C GLY A 464 17.12 19.56 -22.21
N ILE A 465 17.93 19.96 -21.22
CA ILE A 465 18.36 21.35 -21.02
C ILE A 465 19.61 21.69 -21.85
N THR A 466 20.41 20.69 -22.25
CA THR A 466 21.64 20.87 -23.05
C THR A 466 21.43 20.84 -24.57
N GLN A 467 20.21 20.59 -25.04
CA GLN A 467 19.80 20.65 -26.46
C GLN A 467 18.79 21.76 -26.66
#